data_AF-A0A117LDX1-F1
#
_entry.id   AF-A0A117LDX1-F1
#
_cell.length_a   1.000
_cell.length_b   1.000
_cell.length_c   1.000
_cell.angle_alpha   90.00
_cell.angle_beta   90.00
_cell.angle_gamma   90.00
#
_symmetry.space_group_name_H-M   'P 1'
#
loop_
_entity.id
_entity.type
_entity.pdbx_description
1 polymer ?
#
loop_
_entity_poly.entity_id
_entity_poly.type
_entity_poly.pdbx_seq_one_letter_code
_entity_poly.pdbx_strand_id
1 'polypeptide(L)'
;MSAAASIGYLGPAGTFTELAMSRFFAGRPYRGIPYPDIASALHAVQEGEVLAAVVPAENSVEGTVNVTLDVLVHEVDLYIIGEI
;
A
#
# COMPACT_ATOMS: atom_id res chain seq x y z
N MET A 1 5.21 -14.13 -20.94
CA MET A 1 4.73 -14.25 -19.54
C MET A 1 4.81 -12.87 -18.93
N SER A 2 3.69 -12.27 -18.51
CA SER A 2 3.73 -11.01 -17.76
C SER A 2 4.43 -11.29 -16.44
N ALA A 3 5.49 -10.54 -16.11
CA ALA A 3 6.09 -10.62 -14.78
C ALA A 3 5.04 -10.25 -13.72
N ALA A 4 5.06 -10.92 -12.56
CA ALA A 4 4.20 -10.57 -11.45
C ALA A 4 4.60 -9.17 -10.93
N ALA A 5 3.63 -8.28 -10.75
CA ALA A 5 3.89 -6.94 -10.22
C ALA A 5 4.26 -7.02 -8.73
N SER A 6 5.30 -6.30 -8.31
CA SER A 6 5.60 -6.12 -6.88
C SER A 6 4.64 -5.09 -6.29
N ILE A 7 3.93 -5.45 -5.22
CA ILE A 7 2.95 -4.59 -4.56
C ILE A 7 3.35 -4.45 -3.09
N GLY A 8 3.58 -3.22 -2.64
CA GLY A 8 3.85 -2.90 -1.24
C GLY A 8 2.59 -2.96 -0.39
N TYR A 9 2.71 -3.27 0.90
CA TYR A 9 1.62 -3.12 1.85
C TYR A 9 2.14 -2.82 3.25
N LEU A 10 1.28 -2.20 4.08
CA LEU A 10 1.59 -2.03 5.52
C LEU A 10 1.61 -3.40 6.20
N GLY A 11 2.82 -3.83 6.54
CA GLY A 11 3.11 -5.11 7.18
C GLY A 11 2.88 -5.11 8.70
N PRO A 12 3.31 -6.19 9.39
CA PRO A 12 3.94 -7.40 8.83
C PRO A 12 2.95 -8.28 8.03
N ALA A 13 3.38 -9.45 7.58
CA ALA A 13 2.46 -10.46 7.03
C ALA A 13 1.38 -10.84 8.05
N GLY A 14 0.17 -11.15 7.57
CA GLY A 14 -1.00 -11.50 8.36
C GLY A 14 -1.86 -10.30 8.80
N THR A 15 -1.64 -9.10 8.26
CA THR A 15 -2.43 -7.90 8.60
C THR A 15 -3.71 -7.79 7.77
N PHE A 16 -4.64 -6.95 8.23
CA PHE A 16 -5.82 -6.57 7.44
C PHE A 16 -5.42 -5.89 6.12
N THR A 17 -4.31 -5.16 6.10
CA THR A 17 -3.79 -4.52 4.89
C THR A 17 -3.29 -5.55 3.87
N GLU A 18 -2.63 -6.63 4.32
CA GLU A 18 -2.29 -7.74 3.43
C GLU A 18 -3.55 -8.42 2.85
N LEU A 19 -4.58 -8.62 3.68
CA LEU A 19 -5.85 -9.17 3.24
C LEU A 19 -6.54 -8.25 2.20
N ALA A 20 -6.53 -6.94 2.43
CA ALA A 20 -7.07 -5.94 1.52
C ALA A 20 -6.34 -5.97 0.16
N MET A 21 -5.00 -5.99 0.18
CA MET A 21 -4.17 -6.17 -1.01
C MET A 21 -4.54 -7.46 -1.76
N SER A 22 -4.63 -8.59 -1.04
CA SER A 22 -4.96 -9.88 -1.64
C SER A 22 -6.33 -9.88 -2.32
N ARG A 23 -7.32 -9.19 -1.73
CA ARG A 23 -8.64 -9.00 -2.33
C ARG A 23 -8.60 -8.10 -3.55
N PHE A 24 -7.90 -6.97 -3.48
CA PHE A 24 -7.81 -6.00 -4.59
C PHE A 24 -7.15 -6.60 -5.83
N PHE A 25 -6.11 -7.42 -5.64
CA PHE A 25 -5.36 -8.07 -6.71
C PHE A 25 -5.83 -9.51 -7.01
N ALA A 26 -7.00 -9.92 -6.50
CA ALA A 26 -7.54 -11.26 -6.75
C ALA A 26 -7.64 -11.56 -8.25
N GLY A 27 -7.13 -12.74 -8.66
CA GLY A 27 -7.11 -13.16 -10.06
C GLY A 27 -6.01 -12.53 -10.92
N ARG A 28 -5.11 -11.72 -10.34
CA ARG A 28 -3.94 -11.15 -11.03
C ARG A 28 -2.64 -11.68 -10.40
N PRO A 29 -1.58 -11.93 -11.19
CA PRO A 29 -0.28 -12.31 -10.64
C PRO A 29 0.41 -11.10 -9.99
N TYR A 30 0.75 -11.21 -8.70
CA TYR A 30 1.50 -10.20 -7.95
C TYR A 30 2.43 -10.84 -6.92
N ARG A 31 3.40 -10.06 -6.43
CA ARG A 31 4.25 -10.39 -5.27
C ARG A 31 4.06 -9.30 -4.21
N GLY A 32 3.51 -9.68 -3.05
CA GLY A 32 3.38 -8.77 -1.91
C GLY A 32 4.72 -8.52 -1.22
N ILE A 33 5.01 -7.26 -0.90
CA ILE A 33 6.20 -6.82 -0.16
C ILE A 33 5.75 -6.07 1.12
N PRO A 34 5.97 -6.62 2.32
CA PRO A 34 5.60 -5.95 3.56
C PRO A 34 6.58 -4.80 3.87
N TYR A 35 6.04 -3.65 4.25
CA TYR A 35 6.79 -2.51 4.77
C TYR A 35 6.45 -2.26 6.25
N PRO A 36 7.40 -1.77 7.06
CA PRO A 36 7.21 -1.59 8.50
C PRO A 36 6.26 -0.44 8.85
N ASP A 37 6.07 0.51 7.94
CA ASP A 37 5.21 1.68 8.13
C ASP A 37 4.66 2.20 6.78
N ILE A 38 3.75 3.18 6.86
CA ILE A 38 3.04 3.74 5.69
C ILE A 38 4.00 4.55 4.81
N ALA A 39 4.88 5.35 5.43
CA ALA A 39 5.80 6.23 4.71
C ALA A 39 6.77 5.41 3.85
N SER A 40 7.37 4.36 4.40
CA SER A 40 8.26 3.44 3.68
C SER A 40 7.55 2.74 2.52
N ALA A 41 6.29 2.32 2.69
CA ALA A 41 5.50 1.73 1.60
C ALA A 41 5.26 2.73 0.45
N LEU A 42 4.96 3.99 0.76
CA LEU A 42 4.72 5.04 -0.25
C LEU A 42 6.02 5.51 -0.92
N HIS A 43 7.10 5.67 -0.16
CA HIS A 43 8.42 5.98 -0.72
C HIS A 43 8.89 4.91 -1.69
N ALA A 44 8.67 3.63 -1.39
CA ALA A 44 9.01 2.54 -2.30
C ALA A 44 8.26 2.60 -3.64
N VAL A 45 7.04 3.15 -3.68
CA VAL A 45 6.32 3.40 -4.94
C VAL A 45 6.97 4.56 -5.70
N GLN A 46 7.27 5.66 -5.02
CA GLN A 46 7.92 6.84 -5.60
C GLN A 46 9.31 6.49 -6.19
N GLU A 47 10.07 5.65 -5.50
CA GLU A 47 11.40 5.19 -5.93
C GLU A 47 11.33 4.10 -7.01
N GLY A 48 10.13 3.58 -7.31
CA GLY A 48 9.91 2.54 -8.32
C GLY A 48 10.33 1.13 -7.89
N GLU A 49 10.53 0.88 -6.60
CA GLU A 49 10.83 -0.45 -6.06
C GLU A 49 9.62 -1.39 -6.17
N VAL A 50 8.42 -0.84 -5.99
CA VAL A 50 7.13 -1.53 -6.14
C VAL A 50 6.22 -0.73 -7.07
N LEU A 51 5.30 -1.41 -7.76
CA LEU A 51 4.39 -0.80 -8.72
C LEU A 51 3.31 0.06 -8.04
N ALA A 52 2.85 -0.39 -6.88
CA ALA A 52 1.81 0.26 -6.09
C ALA A 52 1.93 -0.20 -4.63
N ALA A 53 1.32 0.54 -3.71
CA ALA A 53 1.21 0.16 -2.31
C ALA A 53 -0.24 0.22 -1.82
N VAL A 54 -0.59 -0.71 -0.93
CA VAL A 54 -1.87 -0.71 -0.20
C VAL A 54 -1.60 -0.25 1.23
N VAL A 55 -2.18 0.90 1.60
CA VAL A 55 -2.02 1.51 2.92
C VAL A 55 -3.39 1.89 3.48
N PRO A 56 -3.60 1.86 4.82
CA PRO A 56 -4.85 2.28 5.41
C PRO A 56 -5.02 3.80 5.29
N ALA A 57 -6.18 4.27 4.82
CA ALA A 57 -6.51 5.71 4.74
C ALA A 57 -7.39 6.18 5.91
N GLU A 58 -8.26 5.31 6.41
CA GLU A 58 -9.18 5.62 7.51
C GLU A 58 -9.30 4.40 8.44
N ASN A 59 -9.41 4.64 9.75
CA ASN A 59 -9.76 3.62 10.75
C ASN A 59 -11.03 4.06 11.49
N SER A 60 -12.04 3.19 11.54
CA SER A 60 -13.35 3.48 12.14
C SER A 60 -13.41 3.33 13.67
N VAL A 61 -12.38 2.73 14.29
CA VAL A 61 -12.35 2.42 15.73
C VAL A 61 -11.58 3.46 16.55
N GLU A 62 -10.55 4.08 15.98
CA GLU A 62 -9.59 4.91 16.73
C GLU A 62 -9.15 6.18 15.96
N GLY A 63 -10.03 6.73 15.13
CA GLY A 63 -9.79 7.97 14.42
C GLY A 63 -8.77 7.86 13.28
N THR A 64 -8.69 8.94 12.51
CA THR A 64 -8.00 9.09 11.22
C THR A 64 -6.58 8.52 11.21
N VAL A 65 -6.28 7.70 10.19
CA VAL A 65 -4.90 7.38 9.80
C VAL A 65 -4.35 8.57 9.03
N ASN A 66 -4.06 9.66 9.74
CA ASN A 66 -3.59 10.91 9.13
C ASN A 66 -2.27 10.73 8.38
N VAL A 67 -1.42 9.78 8.82
CA VAL A 67 -0.10 9.53 8.24
C VAL A 67 -0.17 9.29 6.72
N THR A 68 -1.18 8.57 6.23
CA THR A 68 -1.33 8.32 4.79
C THR A 68 -1.54 9.63 4.03
N LEU A 69 -2.43 10.49 4.52
CA LEU A 69 -2.69 11.78 3.89
C LEU A 69 -1.50 12.73 4.05
N ASP A 70 -0.85 12.75 5.20
CA ASP A 70 0.31 13.59 5.46
C ASP A 70 1.47 13.27 4.51
N VAL A 71 1.79 11.98 4.32
CA VAL A 71 2.84 11.54 3.39
C VAL A 71 2.45 11.86 1.94
N LEU A 72 1.21 11.58 1.53
CA LEU A 72 0.72 11.88 0.18
C LEU A 72 0.73 13.38 -0.15
N VAL A 73 0.52 14.26 0.85
CA VAL A 73 0.49 15.71 0.63
C VAL A 73 1.88 16.33 0.68
N HIS A 74 2.77 15.83 1.55
CA HIS A 74 4.02 16.54 1.86
C HIS A 74 5.30 15.84 1.39
N GLU A 75 5.29 14.53 1.18
CA GLU A 75 6.52 13.74 1.00
C GLU A 75 6.62 13.07 -0.37
N VAL A 76 5.49 12.71 -1.00
CA VAL A 76 5.46 12.02 -2.30
C VAL A 76 4.58 12.72 -3.33
N ASP A 77 4.85 12.46 -4.61
CA ASP A 77 4.04 12.88 -5.76
C ASP A 77 3.39 11.64 -6.37
N LEU A 78 2.39 11.10 -5.66
CA LEU A 78 1.70 9.87 -6.02
C LEU A 78 0.19 10.09 -6.11
N TYR A 79 -0.46 9.25 -6.90
CA TYR A 79 -1.91 9.29 -7.11
C TYR A 79 -2.57 8.04 -6.51
N ILE A 80 -3.74 8.23 -5.89
CA ILE A 80 -4.61 7.12 -5.47
C ILE A 80 -5.27 6.53 -6.71
N ILE A 81 -5.09 5.22 -6.95
CA ILE A 81 -5.62 4.51 -8.12
C ILE A 81 -6.78 3.55 -7.80
N GLY A 82 -7.17 3.44 -6.52
CA GLY A 82 -8.28 2.60 -6.08
C GLY A 82 -8.45 2.56 -4.56
N GLU A 83 -9.57 2.00 -4.11
CA GLU A 83 -9.95 1.83 -2.70
C GLU A 83 -10.64 0.46 -2.49
N ILE A 84 -10.66 -0.03 -1.25
CA ILE A 84 -11.33 -1.29 -0.85
C ILE A 84 -11.78 -1.28 0.61
#